data_AF-A0AAD4AE77-F1
#
_entry.id   AF-A0AAD4AE77-F1
#
_cell.length_a   1.000
_cell.length_b   1.000
_cell.length_c   1.000
_cell.angle_alpha   90.00
_cell.angle_beta   90.00
_cell.angle_gamma   90.00
#
_symmetry.space_group_name_H-M   'P 1'
#
loop_
_entity.id
_entity.type
_entity.pdbx_description
1 polymer ?
#
loop_
_entity_poly.entity_id
_entity_poly.type
_entity_poly.pdbx_seq_one_letter_code
_entity_poly.pdbx_strand_id
1 'polypeptide(L)'
;MKSLFKVLAVTAVALIVFLVMDNNPDEDHLVTANTSSSTVLHKTELSITSEEPSSTPSEGMNEIAGNVTNSQIDTTIRENRVEENKLEWRKVTPEFKEFMELSNKPLMSIADKDRLAQLMYETKLVDASRKILLKDVNEKELDLVQERQRLDSIEYLTTLLVGKYNSPLLDSAKQLALDALYHDNVKPEQNLDLRRSLVGDKVELGMVLAVYHADAWESYKTNAPYSEKHAKLVEYIDQLALVKADQLSSNALKLAQRLKKIKEG
;
A
#
# COMPACT_ATOMS: atom_id res chain seq x y z
N MET A 1 -14.60 -2.69 23.13
CA MET A 1 -14.65 -1.24 22.87
C MET A 1 -13.28 -0.55 22.78
N LYS A 2 -12.23 -0.92 23.54
CA LYS A 2 -10.90 -0.26 23.48
C LYS A 2 -10.09 -0.48 22.18
N SER A 3 -10.45 -1.48 21.36
CA SER A 3 -9.76 -1.81 20.09
C SER A 3 -10.22 -0.94 18.91
N LEU A 4 -11.52 -0.63 18.82
CA LEU A 4 -12.10 0.21 17.77
C LEU A 4 -11.56 1.65 17.83
N PHE A 5 -11.34 2.19 19.02
CA PHE A 5 -10.76 3.53 19.21
C PHE A 5 -9.30 3.64 18.72
N LYS A 6 -8.52 2.55 18.75
CA LYS A 6 -7.12 2.57 18.26
C LYS A 6 -7.04 2.53 16.75
N VAL A 7 -7.93 1.78 16.09
CA VAL A 7 -7.99 1.71 14.63
C VAL A 7 -8.48 3.04 14.04
N LEU A 8 -9.46 3.69 14.70
CA LEU A 8 -9.95 5.03 14.32
C LEU A 8 -8.90 6.14 14.53
N ALA A 9 -8.04 6.03 15.54
CA ALA A 9 -6.97 7.02 15.77
C ALA A 9 -5.88 6.95 14.69
N VAL A 10 -5.51 5.73 14.25
CA VAL A 10 -4.48 5.55 13.20
C VAL A 10 -4.97 6.03 11.83
N THR A 11 -6.24 5.80 11.49
CA THR A 11 -6.81 6.31 10.24
C THR A 11 -7.07 7.82 10.27
N ALA A 12 -7.44 8.39 11.42
CA ALA A 12 -7.60 9.85 11.55
C ALA A 12 -6.27 10.60 11.46
N VAL A 13 -5.19 10.06 12.03
CA VAL A 13 -3.85 10.67 11.93
C VAL A 13 -3.31 10.61 10.50
N ALA A 14 -3.57 9.52 9.77
CA ALA A 14 -3.24 9.42 8.34
C ALA A 14 -3.95 10.49 7.48
N LEU A 15 -5.16 10.90 7.88
CA LEU A 15 -5.95 11.91 7.18
C LEU A 15 -5.54 13.36 7.55
N ILE A 16 -5.12 13.58 8.80
CA ILE A 16 -4.65 14.88 9.30
C ILE A 16 -3.25 15.23 8.78
N VAL A 17 -2.33 14.26 8.74
CA VAL A 17 -0.99 14.46 8.12
C VAL A 17 -1.13 14.79 6.63
N PHE A 18 -2.13 14.21 5.96
CA PHE A 18 -2.41 14.46 4.55
C PHE A 18 -2.97 15.87 4.28
N LEU A 19 -3.91 16.37 5.09
CA LEU A 19 -4.49 17.71 4.94
C LEU A 19 -3.48 18.85 5.16
N VAL A 20 -2.42 18.60 5.92
CA VAL A 20 -1.36 19.58 6.20
C VAL A 20 -0.23 19.53 5.16
N MET A 21 -0.05 18.41 4.45
CA MET A 21 0.87 18.34 3.30
C MET A 21 0.33 19.02 2.03
N ASP A 22 -0.97 19.29 1.94
CA ASP A 22 -1.64 19.87 0.76
C ASP A 22 -1.92 21.38 0.90
N ASN A 23 -1.90 21.93 2.12
CA ASN A 23 -2.19 23.34 2.39
C ASN A 23 -0.97 24.08 2.93
N ASN A 24 -0.13 24.58 2.03
CA ASN A 24 0.67 25.76 2.32
C ASN A 24 0.57 26.74 1.15
N PRO A 25 -0.19 27.86 1.29
CA PRO A 25 -0.29 28.89 0.28
C PRO A 25 0.70 30.01 0.59
N ASP A 26 1.73 30.17 -0.23
CA ASP A 26 2.59 31.38 -0.36
C ASP A 26 3.33 31.21 -1.71
N GLU A 27 3.35 32.11 -2.69
CA GLU A 27 2.75 33.43 -2.92
C GLU A 27 2.65 33.68 -4.44
N ASP A 28 1.85 34.69 -4.76
CA ASP A 28 1.45 35.28 -6.03
C ASP A 28 2.50 35.52 -7.13
N HIS A 29 2.03 35.48 -8.39
CA HIS A 29 2.14 36.64 -9.27
C HIS A 29 0.93 36.74 -10.22
N LEU A 30 0.21 37.86 -10.06
CA LEU A 30 -0.78 38.42 -10.99
C LEU A 30 -0.28 38.48 -12.43
N VAL A 31 -1.12 38.04 -13.39
CA VAL A 31 -1.41 38.82 -14.61
C VAL A 31 -2.90 38.69 -14.94
N THR A 32 -3.58 39.83 -14.87
CA THR A 32 -4.95 40.11 -15.28
C THR A 32 -5.11 40.09 -16.81
N ALA A 33 -6.16 39.46 -17.34
CA ALA A 33 -6.95 39.97 -18.48
C ALA A 33 -8.18 39.08 -18.81
N ASN A 34 -9.36 39.54 -18.38
CA ASN A 34 -10.53 39.84 -19.23
C ASN A 34 -11.17 38.80 -20.18
N THR A 35 -12.40 38.42 -19.82
CA THR A 35 -13.66 38.77 -20.55
C THR A 35 -14.35 37.72 -21.46
N SER A 36 -15.63 37.48 -21.11
CA SER A 36 -16.82 37.19 -21.94
C SER A 36 -17.25 35.76 -22.29
N SER A 37 -18.38 35.38 -21.68
CA SER A 37 -19.69 35.05 -22.29
C SER A 37 -19.80 34.01 -23.41
N SER A 38 -20.65 32.97 -23.20
CA SER A 38 -21.97 32.90 -23.86
C SER A 38 -22.72 31.57 -23.58
N THR A 39 -23.95 31.74 -23.10
CA THR A 39 -25.17 30.91 -23.27
C THR A 39 -25.31 30.18 -24.61
N VAL A 40 -25.78 28.93 -24.61
CA VAL A 40 -26.84 28.43 -25.53
C VAL A 40 -27.67 27.33 -24.85
N LEU A 41 -28.98 27.47 -24.96
CA LEU A 41 -30.08 26.63 -24.47
C LEU A 41 -30.86 26.14 -25.71
N HIS A 42 -31.21 24.85 -25.80
CA HIS A 42 -32.30 24.29 -26.63
C HIS A 42 -32.46 22.81 -26.22
N LYS A 43 -33.43 22.43 -25.38
CA LYS A 43 -34.88 22.18 -25.61
C LYS A 43 -35.16 21.17 -26.73
N THR A 44 -35.74 20.01 -26.40
CA THR A 44 -37.01 19.48 -26.97
C THR A 44 -37.48 18.26 -26.15
N GLU A 45 -38.69 18.37 -25.60
CA GLU A 45 -39.46 17.33 -24.90
C GLU A 45 -40.10 16.35 -25.90
N LEU A 46 -40.42 15.13 -25.46
CA LEU A 46 -41.78 14.60 -25.68
C LEU A 46 -42.14 13.47 -24.70
N SER A 47 -43.36 13.60 -24.19
CA SER A 47 -44.03 12.89 -23.11
C SER A 47 -44.73 11.63 -23.58
N ILE A 48 -44.78 10.57 -22.74
CA ILE A 48 -45.92 9.63 -22.70
C ILE A 48 -46.17 9.22 -21.23
N THR A 49 -47.42 9.44 -20.81
CA THR A 49 -48.03 9.21 -19.50
C THR A 49 -48.76 7.85 -19.44
N SER A 50 -49.12 7.46 -18.20
CA SER A 50 -50.14 6.47 -17.76
C SER A 50 -49.57 5.12 -17.34
N GLU A 51 -49.97 4.47 -16.23
CA GLU A 51 -50.94 4.69 -15.16
C GLU A 51 -50.64 3.67 -14.04
N GLU A 52 -50.79 4.06 -12.76
CA GLU A 52 -50.87 3.19 -11.57
C GLU A 52 -52.33 2.69 -11.39
N PRO A 53 -52.69 1.63 -10.61
CA PRO A 53 -52.61 1.72 -9.13
C PRO A 53 -52.64 0.42 -8.25
N SER A 54 -52.28 0.65 -6.98
CA SER A 54 -52.86 0.12 -5.71
C SER A 54 -52.47 -1.27 -5.16
N SER A 55 -51.86 -1.32 -3.96
CA SER A 55 -52.56 -1.54 -2.66
C SER A 55 -51.58 -1.63 -1.46
N THR A 56 -51.91 -0.89 -0.40
CA THR A 56 -51.28 -0.68 0.94
C THR A 56 -51.71 -1.75 1.97
N PRO A 57 -51.42 -1.67 3.31
CA PRO A 57 -50.40 -0.97 4.13
C PRO A 57 -49.75 -1.87 5.25
N SER A 58 -48.72 -1.37 5.95
CA SER A 58 -48.60 -1.59 7.41
C SER A 58 -47.81 -0.46 8.07
N GLU A 59 -48.47 0.23 9.00
CA GLU A 59 -47.94 1.24 9.92
C GLU A 59 -47.00 0.63 10.97
N GLY A 60 -46.07 1.45 11.50
CA GLY A 60 -45.24 1.05 12.64
C GLY A 60 -44.08 1.98 13.02
N MET A 61 -44.38 3.23 13.39
CA MET A 61 -43.68 4.07 14.40
C MET A 61 -42.28 4.67 14.13
N ASN A 62 -42.32 6.01 14.08
CA ASN A 62 -41.46 7.01 14.74
C ASN A 62 -40.10 7.42 14.15
N GLU A 63 -40.17 8.62 13.58
CA GLU A 63 -39.14 9.65 13.38
C GLU A 63 -38.14 9.79 14.53
N ILE A 64 -36.84 9.85 14.20
CA ILE A 64 -35.97 10.96 14.62
C ILE A 64 -35.09 11.35 13.43
N ALA A 65 -35.32 12.56 12.93
CA ALA A 65 -34.58 13.24 11.91
C ALA A 65 -33.12 13.50 12.32
N GLY A 66 -32.19 13.22 11.40
CA GLY A 66 -30.76 13.47 11.57
C GLY A 66 -30.04 13.54 10.23
N ASN A 67 -30.38 14.57 9.45
CA ASN A 67 -29.57 15.23 8.41
C ASN A 67 -28.44 14.41 7.76
N VAL A 68 -28.79 13.56 6.78
CA VAL A 68 -27.80 12.94 5.88
C VAL A 68 -27.68 13.83 4.65
N THR A 69 -26.72 14.74 4.68
CA THR A 69 -26.32 15.51 3.51
C THR A 69 -25.76 14.56 2.45
N ASN A 70 -26.42 14.56 1.30
CA ASN A 70 -25.98 14.00 0.02
C ASN A 70 -24.46 14.12 -0.18
N SER A 71 -23.76 13.00 -0.03
CA SER A 71 -22.51 12.78 -0.76
C SER A 71 -22.86 11.94 -1.97
N GLN A 72 -23.27 12.61 -3.06
CA GLN A 72 -23.17 12.04 -4.38
C GLN A 72 -21.71 11.66 -4.58
N ILE A 73 -21.44 10.35 -4.50
CA ILE A 73 -20.19 9.76 -4.90
C ILE A 73 -20.08 10.04 -6.39
N ASP A 74 -19.27 11.04 -6.71
CA ASP A 74 -18.88 11.44 -8.05
C ASP A 74 -18.18 10.23 -8.72
N THR A 75 -19.00 9.42 -9.38
CA THR A 75 -18.61 8.17 -10.05
C THR A 75 -18.07 8.45 -11.45
N THR A 76 -17.89 9.73 -11.79
CA THR A 76 -17.74 10.21 -13.16
C THR A 76 -16.28 10.30 -13.65
N ILE A 77 -15.28 9.89 -12.86
CA ILE A 77 -13.85 9.92 -13.24
C ILE A 77 -13.25 8.50 -13.35
N ARG A 78 -14.00 7.54 -13.92
CA ARG A 78 -13.46 6.18 -14.15
C ARG A 78 -13.77 5.55 -15.50
N GLU A 79 -14.18 6.36 -16.48
CA GLU A 79 -14.43 5.92 -17.84
C GLU A 79 -13.46 6.61 -18.80
N ASN A 80 -12.19 6.19 -18.76
CA ASN A 80 -11.23 6.28 -19.88
C ASN A 80 -9.83 5.71 -19.53
N ARG A 81 -9.76 4.69 -18.66
CA ARG A 81 -8.55 3.84 -18.60
C ARG A 81 -8.63 2.85 -19.77
N VAL A 82 -7.79 3.07 -20.77
CA VAL A 82 -7.54 2.21 -21.93
C VAL A 82 -7.80 0.73 -21.61
N GLU A 83 -8.81 0.15 -22.26
CA GLU A 83 -9.29 -1.22 -22.08
C GLU A 83 -8.34 -2.32 -22.61
N GLU A 84 -7.09 -2.01 -22.96
CA GLU A 84 -6.24 -2.94 -23.72
C GLU A 84 -5.38 -3.91 -22.89
N ASN A 85 -5.51 -3.97 -21.56
CA ASN A 85 -4.73 -4.94 -20.76
C ASN A 85 -5.46 -5.56 -19.56
N LYS A 86 -6.70 -6.05 -19.79
CA LYS A 86 -7.72 -6.31 -18.75
C LYS A 86 -7.32 -7.22 -17.57
N LEU A 87 -6.23 -7.99 -17.60
CA LEU A 87 -5.82 -8.85 -16.46
C LEU A 87 -4.31 -9.02 -16.24
N GLU A 88 -3.42 -8.38 -17.00
CA GLU A 88 -1.98 -8.69 -16.89
C GLU A 88 -1.38 -8.31 -15.53
N TRP A 89 -1.84 -7.22 -14.94
CA TRP A 89 -1.44 -6.81 -13.58
C TRP A 89 -1.82 -7.82 -12.49
N ARG A 90 -2.74 -8.75 -12.77
CA ARG A 90 -3.10 -9.83 -11.83
C ARG A 90 -2.16 -11.03 -11.92
N LYS A 91 -1.44 -11.18 -13.03
CA LYS A 91 -0.49 -12.27 -13.23
C LYS A 91 0.74 -12.00 -12.38
N VAL A 92 1.27 -13.05 -11.76
CA VAL A 92 2.55 -12.98 -11.08
C VAL A 92 3.63 -12.73 -12.12
N THR A 93 4.58 -11.87 -11.77
CA THR A 93 5.80 -11.60 -12.52
C THR A 93 6.54 -12.90 -12.82
N PRO A 94 6.91 -13.19 -14.09
CA PRO A 94 7.43 -14.50 -14.50
C PRO A 94 8.57 -15.04 -13.63
N GLU A 95 9.49 -14.16 -13.23
CA GLU A 95 10.64 -14.45 -12.38
C GLU A 95 10.22 -15.00 -11.00
N PHE A 96 9.15 -14.47 -10.42
CA PHE A 96 8.68 -14.81 -9.08
C PHE A 96 7.54 -15.84 -9.07
N LYS A 97 7.09 -16.33 -10.23
CA LYS A 97 5.91 -17.19 -10.35
C LYS A 97 5.96 -18.39 -9.40
N GLU A 98 7.03 -19.16 -9.47
CA GLU A 98 7.17 -20.38 -8.65
C GLU A 98 7.23 -20.04 -7.15
N PHE A 99 7.94 -18.97 -6.79
CA PHE A 99 8.00 -18.49 -5.41
C PHE A 99 6.61 -18.13 -4.89
N MET A 100 5.83 -17.34 -5.64
CA MET A 100 4.50 -16.91 -5.23
C MET A 100 3.50 -18.06 -5.18
N GLU A 101 3.61 -19.05 -6.07
CA GLU A 101 2.77 -20.25 -6.03
C GLU A 101 3.03 -21.10 -4.77
N LEU A 102 4.30 -21.22 -4.37
CA LEU A 102 4.69 -21.99 -3.18
C LEU A 102 4.45 -21.22 -1.88
N SER A 103 4.74 -19.91 -1.83
CA SER A 103 4.61 -19.10 -0.60
C SER A 103 3.16 -18.94 -0.15
N ASN A 104 2.22 -18.88 -1.12
CA ASN A 104 0.79 -18.65 -0.85
C ASN A 104 -0.01 -19.93 -0.60
N LYS A 105 0.55 -21.12 -0.86
CA LYS A 105 -0.16 -22.40 -0.66
C LYS A 105 0.22 -23.06 0.66
N PRO A 106 -0.68 -23.84 1.27
CA PRO A 106 -0.31 -24.74 2.35
C PRO A 106 0.70 -25.79 1.87
N LEU A 107 1.92 -25.75 2.39
CA LEU A 107 3.00 -26.67 2.02
C LEU A 107 2.81 -28.04 2.68
N MET A 108 2.04 -28.91 2.03
CA MET A 108 1.69 -30.22 2.56
C MET A 108 2.78 -31.27 2.29
N SER A 109 3.50 -31.17 1.17
CA SER A 109 4.56 -32.12 0.81
C SER A 109 5.94 -31.66 1.27
N ILE A 110 6.86 -32.62 1.49
CA ILE A 110 8.27 -32.32 1.78
C ILE A 110 8.92 -31.67 0.56
N ALA A 111 8.62 -32.16 -0.65
CA ALA A 111 9.14 -31.61 -1.89
C ALA A 111 8.81 -30.13 -2.08
N ASP A 112 7.58 -29.70 -1.76
CA ASP A 112 7.19 -28.29 -1.83
C ASP A 112 7.97 -27.43 -0.82
N LYS A 113 8.20 -27.95 0.40
CA LYS A 113 8.97 -27.25 1.44
C LYS A 113 10.42 -27.11 1.02
N ASP A 114 11.02 -28.18 0.51
CA ASP A 114 12.39 -28.19 0.03
C ASP A 114 12.56 -27.27 -1.16
N ARG A 115 11.60 -27.25 -2.09
CA ARG A 115 11.64 -26.36 -3.25
C ARG A 115 11.52 -24.89 -2.84
N LEU A 116 10.59 -24.55 -1.95
CA LEU A 116 10.49 -23.19 -1.43
C LEU A 116 11.76 -22.77 -0.71
N ALA A 117 12.35 -23.67 0.10
CA ALA A 117 13.63 -23.42 0.74
C ALA A 117 14.73 -23.18 -0.30
N GLN A 118 14.83 -23.99 -1.37
CA GLN A 118 15.79 -23.80 -2.45
C GLN A 118 15.64 -22.46 -3.17
N LEU A 119 14.41 -21.99 -3.43
CA LEU A 119 14.17 -20.68 -4.03
C LEU A 119 14.77 -19.53 -3.21
N MET A 120 14.91 -19.71 -1.89
CA MET A 120 15.56 -18.70 -1.02
C MET A 120 17.07 -18.63 -1.23
N TYR A 121 17.69 -19.59 -1.92
CA TYR A 121 19.12 -19.66 -2.22
C TYR A 121 19.42 -19.21 -3.66
N GLU A 122 18.40 -18.98 -4.48
CA GLU A 122 18.58 -18.64 -5.90
C GLU A 122 18.88 -17.15 -6.07
N THR A 123 20.10 -16.82 -6.45
CA THR A 123 20.56 -15.44 -6.69
C THR A 123 19.71 -14.71 -7.73
N LYS A 124 19.20 -15.44 -8.72
CA LYS A 124 18.40 -14.91 -9.83
C LYS A 124 17.17 -14.11 -9.37
N LEU A 125 16.58 -14.47 -8.23
CA LEU A 125 15.41 -13.78 -7.69
C LEU A 125 15.79 -12.45 -7.03
N VAL A 126 16.92 -12.41 -6.31
CA VAL A 126 17.49 -11.17 -5.78
C VAL A 126 17.89 -10.24 -6.92
N ASP A 127 18.50 -10.77 -7.99
CA ASP A 127 18.88 -9.99 -9.16
C ASP A 127 17.66 -9.43 -9.91
N ALA A 128 16.58 -10.21 -10.01
CA ALA A 128 15.31 -9.76 -10.56
C ALA A 128 14.70 -8.64 -9.70
N SER A 129 14.65 -8.82 -8.37
CA SER A 129 14.18 -7.77 -7.45
C SER A 129 15.02 -6.50 -7.59
N ARG A 130 16.34 -6.63 -7.73
CA ARG A 130 17.25 -5.49 -7.93
C ARG A 130 16.89 -4.71 -9.18
N LYS A 131 16.73 -5.41 -10.30
CA LYS A 131 16.37 -4.79 -11.59
C LYS A 131 15.02 -4.07 -11.52
N ILE A 132 14.04 -4.63 -10.81
CA ILE A 132 12.69 -4.07 -10.73
C ILE A 132 12.64 -2.88 -9.78
N LEU A 133 13.20 -3.00 -8.57
CA LEU A 133 13.09 -1.99 -7.51
C LEU A 133 13.99 -0.78 -7.73
N LEU A 134 15.13 -0.97 -8.41
CA LEU A 134 16.06 0.10 -8.75
C LEU A 134 15.87 0.61 -10.19
N LYS A 135 14.75 0.28 -10.84
CA LYS A 135 14.40 0.84 -12.15
C LYS A 135 13.99 2.30 -11.98
N ASP A 136 14.55 3.18 -12.80
CA ASP A 136 14.10 4.58 -12.89
C ASP A 136 12.62 4.65 -13.28
N VAL A 137 11.84 5.40 -12.51
CA VAL A 137 10.43 5.67 -12.78
C VAL A 137 10.31 7.05 -13.42
N ASN A 138 10.02 7.05 -14.72
CA ASN A 138 9.88 8.26 -15.53
C ASN A 138 8.41 8.51 -15.94
N GLU A 139 7.55 7.55 -15.66
CA GLU A 139 6.12 7.61 -15.85
C GLU A 139 5.51 8.64 -14.89
N LYS A 140 4.50 9.38 -15.36
CA LYS A 140 3.73 10.33 -14.54
C LYS A 140 2.55 9.68 -13.83
N GLU A 141 2.11 8.52 -14.30
CA GLU A 141 0.92 7.81 -13.81
C GLU A 141 1.26 6.38 -13.39
N LEU A 142 0.43 5.84 -12.50
CA LEU A 142 0.56 4.49 -11.97
C LEU A 142 0.23 3.45 -13.05
N ASP A 143 1.24 2.68 -13.44
CA ASP A 143 1.10 1.45 -14.21
C ASP A 143 0.94 0.25 -13.26
N LEU A 144 -0.21 -0.42 -13.33
CA LEU A 144 -0.56 -1.55 -12.46
C LEU A 144 0.30 -2.79 -12.72
N VAL A 145 0.83 -2.98 -13.93
CA VAL A 145 1.73 -4.10 -14.24
C VAL A 145 3.08 -3.86 -13.57
N GLN A 146 3.60 -2.64 -13.66
CA GLN A 146 4.86 -2.28 -12.99
C GLN A 146 4.71 -2.28 -11.46
N GLU A 147 3.57 -1.81 -10.94
CA GLU A 147 3.25 -1.95 -9.52
C GLU A 147 3.27 -3.40 -9.09
N ARG A 148 2.63 -4.29 -9.86
CA ARG A 148 2.62 -5.72 -9.53
C ARG A 148 4.03 -6.32 -9.47
N GLN A 149 4.90 -5.94 -10.41
CA GLN A 149 6.30 -6.38 -10.42
C GLN A 149 7.05 -5.95 -9.16
N ARG A 150 6.85 -4.71 -8.71
CA ARG A 150 7.45 -4.22 -7.46
C ARG A 150 6.90 -4.99 -6.25
N LEU A 151 5.60 -5.20 -6.18
CA LEU A 151 4.96 -5.96 -5.09
C LEU A 151 5.47 -7.41 -4.99
N ASP A 152 5.56 -8.13 -6.12
CA ASP A 152 6.10 -9.50 -6.13
C ASP A 152 7.59 -9.52 -5.67
N SER A 153 8.36 -8.49 -6.08
CA SER A 153 9.77 -8.34 -5.67
C SER A 153 9.92 -8.05 -4.18
N ILE A 154 9.02 -7.24 -3.62
CA ILE A 154 8.96 -6.89 -2.20
C ILE A 154 8.57 -8.11 -1.39
N GLU A 155 7.52 -8.84 -1.75
CA GLU A 155 7.09 -10.07 -1.06
C GLU A 155 8.23 -11.10 -0.97
N TYR A 156 9.02 -11.25 -2.03
CA TYR A 156 10.21 -12.10 -2.02
C TYR A 156 11.29 -11.58 -1.05
N LEU A 157 11.63 -10.29 -1.13
CA LEU A 157 12.64 -9.70 -0.26
C LEU A 157 12.24 -9.70 1.20
N THR A 158 11.00 -9.35 1.53
CA THR A 158 10.50 -9.37 2.90
C THR A 158 10.52 -10.79 3.46
N THR A 159 10.22 -11.80 2.65
CA THR A 159 10.34 -13.21 3.06
C THR A 159 11.76 -13.60 3.44
N LEU A 160 12.76 -13.16 2.67
CA LEU A 160 14.17 -13.36 3.03
C LEU A 160 14.53 -12.63 4.32
N LEU A 161 14.13 -11.35 4.42
CA LEU A 161 14.48 -10.49 5.55
C LEU A 161 13.81 -10.91 6.86
N VAL A 162 12.61 -11.48 6.86
CA VAL A 162 11.99 -12.02 8.09
C VAL A 162 12.81 -13.20 8.66
N GLY A 163 13.72 -13.79 7.88
CA GLY A 163 14.63 -14.84 8.35
C GLY A 163 13.93 -16.18 8.59
N LYS A 164 12.73 -16.38 8.03
CA LYS A 164 11.97 -17.63 8.12
C LYS A 164 12.74 -18.81 7.51
N TYR A 165 13.53 -18.53 6.49
CA TYR A 165 14.41 -19.48 5.82
C TYR A 165 15.84 -18.95 6.00
N ASN A 166 16.72 -19.74 6.61
CA ASN A 166 18.13 -19.38 6.75
C ASN A 166 18.77 -19.33 5.35
N SER A 167 18.68 -18.17 4.70
CA SER A 167 19.16 -17.93 3.34
C SER A 167 20.56 -17.32 3.37
N PRO A 168 21.49 -17.79 2.51
CA PRO A 168 22.79 -17.14 2.32
C PRO A 168 22.69 -15.77 1.65
N LEU A 169 21.52 -15.43 1.10
CA LEU A 169 21.28 -14.17 0.39
C LEU A 169 20.77 -13.06 1.31
N LEU A 170 20.66 -13.31 2.62
CA LEU A 170 20.12 -12.34 3.59
C LEU A 170 20.83 -10.98 3.51
N ASP A 171 22.16 -10.96 3.49
CA ASP A 171 22.89 -9.69 3.44
C ASP A 171 22.73 -8.97 2.10
N SER A 172 22.60 -9.73 0.99
CA SER A 172 22.27 -9.15 -0.31
C SER A 172 20.86 -8.55 -0.32
N ALA A 173 19.90 -9.20 0.35
CA ALA A 173 18.54 -8.69 0.50
C ALA A 173 18.50 -7.43 1.38
N LYS A 174 19.26 -7.40 2.49
CA LYS A 174 19.41 -6.20 3.34
C LYS A 174 19.97 -5.03 2.54
N GLN A 175 21.06 -5.25 1.82
CA GLN A 175 21.67 -4.20 1.00
C GLN A 175 20.70 -3.71 -0.07
N LEU A 176 20.00 -4.61 -0.76
CA LEU A 176 19.01 -4.21 -1.76
C LEU A 176 17.84 -3.43 -1.15
N ALA A 177 17.36 -3.79 0.04
CA ALA A 177 16.33 -3.03 0.72
C ALA A 177 16.81 -1.60 1.08
N LEU A 178 18.06 -1.46 1.54
CA LEU A 178 18.69 -0.16 1.77
C LEU A 178 18.82 0.64 0.46
N ASP A 179 19.31 0.02 -0.62
CA ASP A 179 19.42 0.64 -1.94
C ASP A 179 18.05 1.16 -2.40
N ALA A 180 16.98 0.38 -2.24
CA ALA A 180 15.62 0.76 -2.61
C ALA A 180 15.06 1.91 -1.74
N LEU A 181 15.42 1.97 -0.46
CA LEU A 181 15.09 3.09 0.41
C LEU A 181 15.77 4.39 -0.05
N TYR A 182 17.07 4.31 -0.40
CA TYR A 182 17.84 5.44 -0.92
C TYR A 182 17.48 5.86 -2.34
N HIS A 183 16.91 4.95 -3.12
CA HIS A 183 16.58 5.20 -4.53
C HIS A 183 15.56 6.33 -4.68
N ASP A 184 15.94 7.43 -5.33
CA ASP A 184 15.09 8.61 -5.50
C ASP A 184 14.16 8.48 -6.71
N ASN A 185 13.04 7.77 -6.51
CA ASN A 185 12.05 7.48 -7.55
C ASN A 185 10.72 8.23 -7.37
N VAL A 186 10.56 9.01 -6.29
CA VAL A 186 9.32 9.75 -5.97
C VAL A 186 9.48 11.22 -6.34
N LYS A 187 8.89 11.63 -7.47
CA LYS A 187 9.07 12.97 -8.04
C LYS A 187 7.80 13.83 -7.95
N PRO A 188 7.89 15.16 -7.78
CA PRO A 188 6.72 16.03 -7.64
C PRO A 188 5.74 16.00 -8.83
N GLU A 189 6.24 15.77 -10.04
CA GLU A 189 5.46 15.72 -11.28
C GLU A 189 4.64 14.44 -11.47
N GLN A 190 4.87 13.42 -10.64
CA GLN A 190 4.10 12.18 -10.63
C GLN A 190 2.74 12.38 -9.97
N ASN A 191 1.73 11.66 -10.46
CA ASN A 191 0.40 11.67 -9.87
C ASN A 191 0.40 11.08 -8.45
N LEU A 192 -0.65 11.39 -7.69
CA LEU A 192 -0.74 11.02 -6.29
C LEU A 192 -0.70 9.49 -6.06
N ASP A 193 -1.38 8.72 -6.91
CA ASP A 193 -1.46 7.26 -6.80
C ASP A 193 -0.09 6.61 -6.98
N LEU A 194 0.68 7.04 -7.98
CA LEU A 194 2.04 6.54 -8.21
C LEU A 194 2.95 6.87 -7.03
N ARG A 195 2.94 8.12 -6.55
CA ARG A 195 3.75 8.52 -5.38
C ARG A 195 3.42 7.69 -4.14
N ARG A 196 2.13 7.43 -3.89
CA ARG A 196 1.67 6.60 -2.77
C ARG A 196 2.15 5.16 -2.90
N SER A 197 2.05 4.58 -4.09
CA SER A 197 2.53 3.22 -4.38
C SER A 197 4.04 3.11 -4.09
N LEU A 198 4.86 4.03 -4.63
CA LEU A 198 6.31 4.04 -4.43
C LEU A 198 6.74 4.33 -2.98
N VAL A 199 6.03 5.19 -2.26
CA VAL A 199 6.26 5.39 -0.81
C VAL A 199 5.85 4.14 -0.03
N GLY A 200 4.77 3.47 -0.44
CA GLY A 200 4.33 2.19 0.13
C GLY A 200 5.43 1.14 0.07
N ASP A 201 6.09 1.01 -1.08
CA ASP A 201 7.24 0.11 -1.27
C ASP A 201 8.36 0.40 -0.25
N LYS A 202 8.69 1.68 -0.05
CA LYS A 202 9.70 2.11 0.93
C LYS A 202 9.29 1.82 2.37
N VAL A 203 8.02 2.07 2.70
CA VAL A 203 7.48 1.79 4.05
C VAL A 203 7.55 0.30 4.36
N GLU A 204 7.20 -0.57 3.42
CA GLU A 204 7.22 -2.01 3.66
C GLU A 204 8.64 -2.53 3.90
N LEU A 205 9.59 -2.17 3.02
CA LEU A 205 10.99 -2.56 3.17
C LEU A 205 11.61 -1.98 4.44
N GLY A 206 11.36 -0.70 4.72
CA GLY A 206 11.86 -0.03 5.93
C GLY A 206 11.29 -0.62 7.21
N MET A 207 10.00 -0.94 7.25
CA MET A 207 9.38 -1.60 8.40
C MET A 207 10.00 -2.97 8.67
N VAL A 208 10.27 -3.75 7.62
CA VAL A 208 10.90 -5.08 7.79
C VAL A 208 12.33 -4.93 8.32
N LEU A 209 13.11 -3.95 7.84
CA LEU A 209 14.42 -3.65 8.41
C LEU A 209 14.31 -3.20 9.87
N ALA A 210 13.43 -2.27 10.19
CA ALA A 210 13.24 -1.76 11.56
C ALA A 210 12.85 -2.86 12.57
N VAL A 211 12.06 -3.84 12.15
CA VAL A 211 11.58 -4.93 13.03
C VAL A 211 12.59 -6.07 13.14
N TYR A 212 13.24 -6.48 12.05
CA TYR A 212 14.05 -7.70 12.01
C TYR A 212 15.56 -7.47 11.88
N HIS A 213 15.99 -6.28 11.45
CA HIS A 213 17.39 -5.90 11.18
C HIS A 213 17.68 -4.49 11.72
N ALA A 214 17.53 -4.31 13.02
CA ALA A 214 17.63 -3.00 13.67
C ALA A 214 18.97 -2.29 13.39
N ASP A 215 20.06 -3.04 13.28
CA ASP A 215 21.39 -2.54 12.90
C ASP A 215 21.40 -1.85 11.52
N ALA A 216 20.80 -2.51 10.52
CA ALA A 216 20.67 -1.96 9.17
C ALA A 216 19.75 -0.73 9.15
N TRP A 217 18.67 -0.76 9.94
CA TRP A 217 17.75 0.38 10.05
C TRP A 217 18.39 1.59 10.73
N GLU A 218 19.14 1.40 11.81
CA GLU A 218 19.89 2.49 12.45
C GLU A 218 20.95 3.07 11.52
N SER A 219 21.63 2.22 10.74
CA SER A 219 22.55 2.66 9.69
C SER A 219 21.85 3.53 8.64
N TYR A 220 20.65 3.13 8.20
CA TYR A 220 19.85 3.92 7.26
C TYR A 220 19.53 5.30 7.81
N LYS A 221 19.00 5.38 9.04
CA LYS A 221 18.66 6.64 9.72
C LYS A 221 19.85 7.58 9.87
N THR A 222 21.04 7.03 10.11
CA THR A 222 22.26 7.80 10.33
C THR A 222 22.84 8.34 9.02
N ASN A 223 22.79 7.55 7.94
CA ASN A 223 23.47 7.87 6.68
C ASN A 223 22.57 8.53 5.63
N ALA A 224 21.27 8.62 5.88
CA ALA A 224 20.35 9.18 4.91
C ALA A 224 20.40 10.71 4.82
N PRO A 225 20.09 11.27 3.63
CA PRO A 225 20.03 12.71 3.45
C PRO A 225 18.97 13.31 4.37
N TYR A 226 19.40 14.26 5.21
CA TYR A 226 18.52 15.04 6.07
C TYR A 226 17.61 15.93 5.23
N SER A 227 16.40 15.42 4.95
CA SER A 227 15.29 16.18 4.41
C SER A 227 14.05 15.98 5.29
N GLU A 228 13.16 16.96 5.32
CA GLU A 228 11.92 16.87 6.10
C GLU A 228 11.06 15.67 5.67
N LYS A 229 11.00 15.38 4.36
CA LYS A 229 10.28 14.22 3.81
C LYS A 229 10.87 12.90 4.31
N HIS A 230 12.20 12.81 4.34
CA HIS A 230 12.89 11.64 4.85
C HIS A 230 12.66 11.46 6.37
N ALA A 231 12.76 12.53 7.15
CA ALA A 231 12.50 12.48 8.59
C ALA A 231 11.07 11.97 8.90
N LYS A 232 10.06 12.45 8.15
CA LYS A 232 8.68 11.97 8.25
C LYS A 232 8.54 10.49 7.88
N LEU A 233 9.22 10.03 6.84
CA LEU A 233 9.22 8.62 6.44
C LEU A 233 9.80 7.73 7.56
N VAL A 234 10.94 8.13 8.12
CA VAL A 234 11.59 7.42 9.23
C VAL A 234 10.68 7.35 10.45
N GLU A 235 10.13 8.49 10.88
CA GLU A 235 9.22 8.54 12.02
C GLU A 235 8.00 7.64 11.83
N TYR A 236 7.42 7.66 10.63
CA TYR A 236 6.27 6.81 10.31
C TYR A 236 6.62 5.32 10.37
N ILE A 237 7.77 4.92 9.82
CA ILE A 237 8.24 3.54 9.87
C ILE A 237 8.52 3.11 11.32
N ASP A 238 9.17 3.95 12.14
CA ASP A 238 9.45 3.65 13.55
C ASP A 238 8.16 3.40 14.34
N GLN A 239 7.13 4.22 14.12
CA GLN A 239 5.82 4.04 14.76
C GLN A 239 5.16 2.71 14.35
N LEU A 240 5.17 2.36 13.07
CA LEU A 240 4.63 1.09 12.57
C LEU A 240 5.42 -0.11 13.09
N ALA A 241 6.75 -0.01 13.09
CA ALA A 241 7.65 -1.05 13.58
C ALA A 241 7.43 -1.33 15.07
N LEU A 242 7.22 -0.30 15.88
CA LEU A 242 6.89 -0.44 17.31
C LEU A 242 5.58 -1.23 17.51
N VAL A 243 4.53 -0.88 16.77
CA VAL A 243 3.25 -1.62 16.81
C VAL A 243 3.44 -3.08 16.40
N LYS A 244 4.25 -3.34 15.36
CA LYS A 244 4.54 -4.69 14.88
C LYS A 244 5.33 -5.50 15.91
N ALA A 245 6.35 -4.90 16.54
CA ALA A 245 7.14 -5.53 17.58
C ALA A 245 6.29 -5.93 18.79
N ASP A 246 5.39 -5.06 19.23
CA ASP A 246 4.42 -5.35 20.31
C ASP A 246 3.51 -6.54 19.97
N GLN A 247 3.01 -6.58 18.72
CA GLN A 247 2.20 -7.70 18.24
C GLN A 247 2.97 -9.02 18.25
N LEU A 248 4.21 -9.01 17.75
CA LEU A 248 5.09 -10.19 17.73
C LEU A 248 5.38 -10.69 19.15
N SER A 249 5.73 -9.78 20.06
CA SER A 249 5.95 -10.09 21.48
C SER A 249 4.71 -10.71 22.13
N SER A 250 3.53 -10.12 21.91
CA SER A 250 2.26 -10.67 22.42
C SER A 250 1.96 -12.07 21.88
N ASN A 251 2.22 -12.31 20.59
CA ASN A 251 2.00 -13.60 19.95
C ASN A 251 2.98 -14.66 20.46
N ALA A 252 4.26 -14.31 20.64
CA ALA A 252 5.26 -15.19 21.22
C ALA A 252 4.88 -15.61 22.65
N LEU A 253 4.40 -14.67 23.48
CA LEU A 253 3.94 -14.96 24.83
C LEU A 253 2.76 -15.96 24.85
N LYS A 254 1.77 -15.75 23.98
CA LYS A 254 0.62 -16.67 23.85
C LYS A 254 1.05 -18.06 23.42
N LEU A 255 2.00 -18.17 22.49
CA LEU A 255 2.53 -19.45 22.04
C LEU A 255 3.28 -20.17 23.18
N ALA A 256 4.16 -19.45 23.89
CA ALA A 256 4.88 -20.00 25.05
C ALA A 256 3.92 -20.52 26.13
N GLN A 257 2.85 -19.78 26.42
CA GLN A 257 1.81 -20.21 27.35
C GLN A 257 1.07 -21.47 26.88
N ARG A 258 0.78 -21.60 25.58
CA ARG A 258 0.15 -22.81 25.01
C ARG A 258 1.07 -24.01 25.12
N LEU A 259 2.35 -23.85 24.76
CA LEU A 259 3.35 -24.92 24.85
C LEU A 259 3.57 -25.38 26.29
N LYS A 260 3.60 -24.44 27.25
CA LYS A 260 3.66 -24.77 28.69
C LYS A 260 2.48 -25.65 29.12
N LYS A 261 1.26 -25.28 28.74
CA LYS A 261 0.05 -26.06 29.03
C LYS A 261 0.09 -27.47 28.43
N ILE A 262 0.62 -27.63 27.21
CA ILE A 262 0.77 -28.95 26.57
C ILE A 262 1.82 -29.82 27.28
N LYS A 263 2.87 -29.21 27.84
CA LYS A 263 3.91 -29.94 28.58
C LYS A 263 3.45 -30.37 29.98
N GLU A 264 2.59 -29.56 30.61
CA GLU A 264 2.12 -29.77 31.99
C GLU A 264 0.81 -30.58 32.09
N GLY A 265 0.10 -30.78 30.99
CA GLY A 265 -1.12 -31.60 30.91
C GLY A 265 -0.86 -32.93 30.23
#